data_AF-A0AAX0II04-F1
#
_entry.id   AF-A0AAX0II04-F1
#
_cell.length_a   1.000
_cell.length_b   1.000
_cell.length_c   1.000
_cell.angle_alpha   90.00
_cell.angle_beta   90.00
_cell.angle_gamma   90.00
#
_symmetry.space_group_name_H-M   'P 1'
#
loop_
_entity.id
_entity.type
_entity.pdbx_description
1 polymer ?
#
loop_
_entity_poly.entity_id
_entity_poly.type
_entity_poly.pdbx_seq_one_letter_code
_entity_poly.pdbx_strand_id
1 'polypeptide(L)'
;MAEASLPQADAGGDDIKRKLRGHIARRNLAGAANDCKWNELLAFMRGRTDWAPSYRYGSVTGYVSRWDTEWDYHPPFPFMGVEWFDISLYSEEHVAMLLPKKIIDHGVWIVPELERIGFDFEVRDRVARIWGYLPRNYHDFPTAD
;
A
#
# COMPACT_ATOMS: atom_id res chain seq x y z
N MET A 1 -24.90 -11.42 -16.50
CA MET A 1 -24.41 -11.24 -15.12
C MET A 1 -23.48 -10.05 -15.18
N ALA A 2 -23.81 -8.93 -14.55
CA ALA A 2 -22.86 -7.83 -14.45
C ALA A 2 -21.70 -8.31 -13.58
N GLU A 3 -20.47 -8.24 -14.11
CA GLU A 3 -19.27 -8.50 -13.33
C GLU A 3 -19.26 -7.50 -12.16
N ALA A 4 -19.20 -8.00 -10.92
CA ALA A 4 -19.15 -7.11 -9.77
C ALA A 4 -17.85 -6.31 -9.85
N SER A 5 -17.94 -4.98 -9.94
CA SER A 5 -16.76 -4.12 -10.00
C SER A 5 -15.95 -4.25 -8.71
N LEU A 6 -14.64 -4.44 -8.84
CA LEU A 6 -13.73 -4.50 -7.70
C LEU A 6 -13.81 -3.21 -6.85
N PRO A 7 -13.70 -3.32 -5.52
CA PRO A 7 -13.79 -2.17 -4.62
C PRO A 7 -12.73 -1.12 -4.97
N GLN A 8 -13.14 0.14 -4.96
CA GLN A 8 -12.27 1.31 -5.14
C GLN A 8 -11.84 1.86 -3.79
N ALA A 9 -10.85 2.76 -3.78
CA ALA A 9 -10.24 3.34 -2.59
C ALA A 9 -11.24 3.91 -1.58
N ASP A 10 -12.38 4.42 -2.04
CA ASP A 10 -13.42 5.00 -1.21
C ASP A 10 -14.43 3.97 -0.67
N ALA A 11 -14.30 2.69 -1.00
CA ALA A 11 -15.21 1.64 -0.55
C ALA A 11 -15.27 1.59 0.99
N GLY A 12 -16.48 1.55 1.54
CA GLY A 12 -16.71 1.51 2.99
C GLY A 12 -17.90 2.36 3.42
N GLY A 13 -18.55 1.94 4.50
CA GLY A 13 -19.75 2.61 5.02
C GLY A 13 -19.47 3.96 5.70
N ASP A 14 -20.46 4.83 5.71
CA ASP A 14 -20.35 6.20 6.26
C ASP A 14 -19.97 6.25 7.74
N ASP A 15 -20.39 5.25 8.54
CA ASP A 15 -20.00 5.17 9.96
C ASP A 15 -18.49 4.96 10.12
N ILE A 16 -17.90 4.08 9.31
CA ILE A 16 -16.44 3.83 9.31
C ILE A 16 -15.72 5.09 8.88
N LYS A 17 -16.14 5.70 7.75
CA LYS A 17 -15.56 6.96 7.25
C LYS A 17 -15.63 8.08 8.30
N ARG A 18 -16.75 8.22 9.00
CA ARG A 18 -16.92 9.20 10.09
C ARG A 18 -15.96 8.95 11.25
N LYS A 19 -15.77 7.69 11.68
CA LYS A 19 -14.82 7.34 12.73
C LYS A 19 -13.39 7.68 12.32
N LEU A 20 -12.98 7.33 11.11
CA LEU A 20 -11.65 7.62 10.56
C LEU A 20 -11.39 9.14 10.51
N ARG A 21 -12.35 9.94 10.03
CA ARG A 21 -12.26 11.42 10.09
C ARG A 21 -11.99 11.94 11.50
N GLY A 22 -12.62 11.33 12.51
CA GLY A 22 -12.36 11.65 13.91
C GLY A 22 -10.93 11.37 14.36
N HIS A 23 -10.31 10.27 13.91
CA HIS A 23 -8.90 9.99 14.21
C HIS A 23 -7.95 10.96 13.50
N ILE A 24 -8.20 11.23 12.22
CA ILE A 24 -7.43 12.18 11.40
C ILE A 24 -7.44 13.57 12.05
N ALA A 25 -8.63 14.07 12.40
CA ALA A 25 -8.78 15.40 12.99
C ALA A 25 -8.11 15.49 14.37
N ARG A 26 -8.29 14.49 15.24
CA ARG A 26 -7.67 14.48 16.59
C ARG A 26 -6.15 14.48 16.54
N ARG A 27 -5.56 13.86 15.52
CA ARG A 27 -4.12 13.79 15.32
C ARG A 27 -3.58 14.92 14.44
N ASN A 28 -4.44 15.81 13.96
CA ASN A 28 -4.11 16.91 13.05
C ASN A 28 -3.32 16.45 11.81
N LEU A 29 -3.72 15.33 11.22
CA LEU A 29 -3.06 14.75 10.05
C LEU A 29 -3.45 15.49 8.77
N ALA A 30 -2.46 15.88 7.97
CA ALA A 30 -2.68 16.48 6.65
C ALA A 30 -2.60 15.41 5.55
N GLY A 31 -3.52 15.39 4.58
CA GLY A 31 -3.52 14.38 3.53
C GLY A 31 -2.32 14.53 2.56
N ALA A 32 -1.59 13.44 2.33
CA ALA A 32 -0.52 13.34 1.32
C ALA A 32 -0.97 12.58 0.05
N ALA A 33 -1.95 11.69 0.22
CA ALA A 33 -2.61 10.96 -0.86
C ALA A 33 -4.13 11.17 -0.84
N ASN A 34 -4.78 10.81 -1.94
CA ASN A 34 -6.22 10.89 -2.13
C ASN A 34 -6.72 9.65 -2.90
N ASP A 35 -8.05 9.50 -2.99
CA ASP A 35 -8.67 8.33 -3.62
C ASP A 35 -8.25 8.16 -5.09
N CYS A 36 -7.93 9.24 -5.82
CA CYS A 36 -7.45 9.16 -7.19
C CYS A 36 -6.11 8.44 -7.28
N LYS A 37 -5.12 8.84 -6.46
CA LYS A 37 -3.82 8.17 -6.41
C LYS A 37 -3.95 6.70 -5.97
N TRP A 38 -4.79 6.44 -4.97
CA TRP A 38 -5.02 5.08 -4.47
C TRP A 38 -5.70 4.19 -5.52
N ASN A 39 -6.67 4.72 -6.28
CA ASN A 39 -7.32 3.98 -7.37
C ASN A 39 -6.35 3.68 -8.51
N GLU A 40 -5.44 4.60 -8.85
CA GLU A 40 -4.38 4.32 -9.83
C GLU A 40 -3.46 3.19 -9.36
N LEU A 41 -3.05 3.20 -8.08
CA LEU A 41 -2.25 2.13 -7.51
C LEU A 41 -2.97 0.78 -7.55
N LEU A 42 -4.25 0.74 -7.14
CA LEU A 42 -5.06 -0.47 -7.16
C LEU A 42 -5.20 -1.01 -8.58
N ALA A 43 -5.52 -0.15 -9.56
CA ALA A 43 -5.64 -0.54 -10.96
C ALA A 43 -4.31 -1.10 -11.50
N PHE A 44 -3.19 -0.45 -11.17
CA PHE A 44 -1.86 -0.88 -11.58
C PHE A 44 -1.47 -2.25 -11.03
N MET A 45 -1.74 -2.50 -9.75
CA MET A 45 -1.40 -3.77 -9.10
C MET A 45 -2.33 -4.90 -9.51
N ARG A 46 -3.64 -4.64 -9.64
CA ARG A 46 -4.63 -5.62 -10.13
C ARG A 46 -4.46 -5.95 -11.62
N GLY A 47 -3.83 -5.07 -12.39
CA GLY A 47 -3.46 -5.33 -13.78
C GLY A 47 -2.32 -6.32 -13.95
N ARG A 48 -1.71 -6.81 -12.87
CA ARG A 48 -0.62 -7.80 -12.92
C ARG A 48 -1.19 -9.22 -12.95
N THR A 49 -0.94 -9.95 -14.03
CA THR A 49 -1.50 -11.29 -14.23
C THR A 49 -0.70 -12.40 -13.55
N ASP A 50 0.61 -12.19 -13.37
CA ASP A 50 1.53 -13.29 -12.99
C ASP A 50 1.97 -13.20 -11.53
N TRP A 51 2.12 -11.97 -11.02
CA TRP A 51 2.59 -11.71 -9.66
C TRP A 51 2.19 -10.32 -9.20
N ALA A 52 1.79 -10.21 -7.93
CA ALA A 52 1.58 -8.94 -7.26
C ALA A 52 2.44 -8.85 -5.99
N PRO A 53 2.96 -7.67 -5.65
CA PRO A 53 3.81 -7.50 -4.48
C PRO A 53 3.02 -7.72 -3.20
N SER A 54 3.68 -8.21 -2.15
CA SER A 54 3.08 -8.13 -0.82
C SER A 54 3.02 -6.67 -0.36
N TYR A 55 2.00 -6.37 0.44
CA TYR A 55 1.82 -5.07 1.05
C TYR A 55 1.42 -5.18 2.51
N ARG A 56 1.56 -4.08 3.24
CA ARG A 56 0.95 -3.87 4.55
C ARG A 56 0.67 -2.38 4.73
N TYR A 57 -0.07 -2.02 5.77
CA TYR A 57 -0.39 -0.63 6.03
C TYR A 57 -0.43 -0.31 7.52
N GLY A 58 -0.15 0.95 7.83
CA GLY A 58 -0.49 1.58 9.10
C GLY A 58 -1.76 2.38 8.95
N SER A 59 -2.68 2.21 9.89
CA SER A 59 -3.92 2.97 9.94
C SER A 59 -3.78 4.21 10.79
N VAL A 60 -4.54 5.26 10.46
CA VAL A 60 -4.70 6.46 11.29
C VAL A 60 -5.22 6.17 12.70
N THR A 61 -5.78 4.98 12.93
CA THR A 61 -6.19 4.48 14.26
C THR A 61 -5.04 3.98 15.13
N GLY A 62 -3.85 3.80 14.55
CA GLY A 62 -2.67 3.19 15.19
C GLY A 62 -2.53 1.68 14.93
N TYR A 63 -3.49 1.05 14.25
CA TYR A 63 -3.37 -0.35 13.84
C TYR A 63 -2.31 -0.53 12.75
N VAL A 64 -1.51 -1.59 12.84
CA VAL A 64 -0.55 -2.00 11.79
C VAL A 64 -0.93 -3.39 11.30
N SER A 65 -1.12 -3.54 10.00
CA SER A 65 -1.49 -4.81 9.39
C SER A 65 -0.30 -5.77 9.30
N ARG A 66 -0.60 -7.06 9.16
CA ARG A 66 0.37 -8.02 8.64
C ARG A 66 0.57 -7.77 7.14
N TRP A 67 1.62 -8.39 6.60
CA TRP A 67 1.81 -8.49 5.15
C TRP A 67 0.71 -9.35 4.52
N ASP A 68 0.16 -8.90 3.41
CA ASP A 68 -0.83 -9.57 2.59
C ASP A 68 -0.38 -9.51 1.11
N THR A 69 -0.90 -10.40 0.27
CA THR A 69 -0.64 -10.45 -1.17
C THR A 69 -1.90 -10.31 -2.01
N GLU A 70 -3.08 -10.25 -1.38
CA GLU A 70 -4.36 -10.15 -2.09
C GLU A 70 -4.73 -8.68 -2.34
N TRP A 71 -4.80 -8.24 -3.61
CA TRP A 71 -5.07 -6.88 -4.05
C TRP A 71 -6.52 -6.61 -4.48
N ASP A 72 -7.37 -7.62 -4.62
CA ASP A 72 -8.74 -7.44 -5.08
C ASP A 72 -9.67 -6.96 -3.94
N TYR A 73 -9.64 -7.60 -2.78
CA TYR A 73 -10.61 -7.37 -1.70
C TYR A 73 -10.02 -7.10 -0.32
N HIS A 74 -8.75 -7.47 -0.11
CA HIS A 74 -8.08 -7.26 1.18
C HIS A 74 -7.46 -5.86 1.40
N PRO A 75 -7.24 -5.00 0.37
CA PRO A 75 -6.71 -3.67 0.64
C PRO A 75 -7.56 -2.88 1.66
N PRO A 76 -6.96 -1.90 2.36
CA PRO A 76 -7.56 -1.23 3.51
C PRO A 76 -8.66 -0.24 3.14
N PHE A 77 -9.79 -0.75 2.65
CA PHE A 77 -10.94 0.06 2.32
C PHE A 77 -11.67 0.57 3.58
N PRO A 78 -11.99 1.87 3.69
CA PRO A 78 -11.61 2.95 2.77
C PRO A 78 -10.16 3.41 3.01
N PHE A 79 -9.44 3.71 1.93
CA PHE A 79 -8.03 4.13 1.97
C PHE A 79 -7.80 5.45 2.70
N MET A 80 -8.85 6.24 2.94
CA MET A 80 -8.74 7.39 3.85
C MET A 80 -8.28 7.01 5.27
N GLY A 81 -8.37 5.73 5.64
CA GLY A 81 -7.87 5.23 6.92
C GLY A 81 -6.38 4.90 6.92
N VAL A 82 -5.70 4.97 5.76
CA VAL A 82 -4.29 4.59 5.59
C VAL A 82 -3.40 5.77 5.90
N GLU A 83 -2.60 5.64 6.96
CA GLU A 83 -1.57 6.59 7.33
C GLU A 83 -0.31 6.40 6.49
N TRP A 84 0.11 5.16 6.31
CA TRP A 84 1.20 4.75 5.44
C TRP A 84 0.93 3.36 4.87
N PHE A 85 1.52 3.06 3.71
CA PHE A 85 1.34 1.83 2.96
C PHE A 85 2.69 1.33 2.46
N ASP A 86 3.10 0.14 2.88
CA ASP A 86 4.36 -0.48 2.50
C ASP A 86 4.12 -1.49 1.38
N ILE A 87 5.03 -1.53 0.41
CA ILE A 87 5.06 -2.49 -0.69
C ILE A 87 6.43 -3.16 -0.71
N SER A 88 6.45 -4.50 -0.69
CA SER A 88 7.69 -5.26 -0.90
C SER A 88 8.13 -5.13 -2.35
N LEU A 89 9.36 -4.68 -2.56
CA LEU A 89 9.96 -4.53 -3.88
C LEU A 89 10.65 -5.79 -4.38
N TYR A 90 10.74 -6.84 -3.55
CA TYR A 90 11.49 -8.05 -3.88
C TYR A 90 10.65 -9.30 -3.66
N SER A 91 10.89 -10.30 -4.52
CA SER A 91 10.41 -11.66 -4.33
C SER A 91 11.56 -12.66 -4.35
N GLU A 92 11.31 -13.82 -3.73
CA GLU A 92 12.24 -14.95 -3.75
C GLU A 92 11.61 -16.10 -4.52
N GLU A 93 12.20 -16.48 -5.65
CA GLU A 93 11.78 -17.66 -6.40
C GLU A 93 12.59 -18.89 -5.94
N HIS A 94 11.85 -19.96 -5.58
CA HIS A 94 12.42 -21.26 -5.29
C HIS A 94 12.64 -22.03 -6.60
N VAL A 95 13.89 -22.08 -7.08
CA VAL A 95 14.24 -22.73 -8.36
C VAL A 95 14.36 -24.26 -8.21
N ALA A 96 14.79 -24.76 -7.04
CA ALA A 96 14.81 -26.18 -6.62
C ALA A 96 15.13 -26.30 -5.12
N MET A 97 14.94 -27.47 -4.49
CA MET A 97 15.13 -27.65 -3.04
C MET A 97 16.54 -27.30 -2.50
N LEU A 98 17.57 -27.38 -3.33
CA LEU A 98 18.98 -27.20 -2.91
C LEU A 98 19.69 -26.02 -3.60
N LEU A 99 18.99 -25.30 -4.48
CA LEU A 99 19.58 -24.14 -5.15
C LEU A 99 19.34 -22.87 -4.32
N PRO A 100 20.30 -21.93 -4.31
CA PRO A 100 20.07 -20.61 -3.76
C PRO A 100 18.81 -19.98 -4.35
N LYS A 101 18.04 -19.30 -3.51
CA LYS A 101 16.84 -18.58 -3.95
C LYS A 101 17.25 -17.50 -4.94
N LYS A 102 16.49 -17.40 -6.03
CA LYS A 102 16.66 -16.29 -6.97
C LYS A 102 15.89 -15.10 -6.41
N ILE A 103 16.61 -14.01 -6.14
CA ILE A 103 16.02 -12.75 -5.72
C ILE A 103 15.64 -11.98 -6.99
N ILE A 104 14.39 -11.56 -7.09
CA ILE A 104 13.90 -10.71 -8.18
C ILE A 104 13.59 -9.33 -7.62
N ASP A 105 14.19 -8.32 -8.23
CA ASP A 105 13.92 -6.91 -7.95
C ASP A 105 12.75 -6.43 -8.82
N HIS A 106 11.63 -6.12 -8.18
CA HIS A 106 10.44 -5.51 -8.77
C HIS A 106 10.41 -3.99 -8.61
N GLY A 107 11.36 -3.40 -7.87
CA GLY A 107 11.53 -1.96 -7.74
C GLY A 107 11.70 -1.26 -9.09
N VAL A 108 12.28 -1.94 -10.07
CA VAL A 108 12.49 -1.45 -11.44
C VAL A 108 11.20 -1.03 -12.17
N TRP A 109 10.04 -1.52 -11.74
CA TRP A 109 8.74 -1.13 -12.32
C TRP A 109 7.75 -0.59 -11.29
N ILE A 110 7.90 -0.91 -10.00
CA ILE A 110 7.05 -0.34 -8.95
C ILE A 110 7.43 1.12 -8.69
N VAL A 111 8.72 1.42 -8.51
CA VAL A 111 9.16 2.77 -8.12
C VAL A 111 8.82 3.82 -9.18
N PRO A 112 9.08 3.61 -10.49
CA PRO A 112 8.69 4.58 -11.52
C PRO A 112 7.17 4.82 -11.56
N GLU A 113 6.36 3.81 -11.23
CA GLU A 113 4.91 4.00 -11.18
C GLU A 113 4.48 4.85 -9.98
N LEU A 114 5.07 4.64 -8.81
CA LEU A 114 4.79 5.48 -7.63
C LEU A 114 5.14 6.95 -7.88
N GLU A 115 6.25 7.20 -8.59
CA GLU A 115 6.64 8.54 -9.06
C GLU A 115 5.63 9.10 -10.06
N ARG A 116 5.21 8.30 -11.05
CA ARG A 116 4.24 8.70 -12.08
C ARG A 116 2.88 9.09 -11.48
N ILE A 117 2.39 8.34 -10.49
CA ILE A 117 1.15 8.64 -9.76
C ILE A 117 1.33 9.87 -8.85
N GLY A 118 2.58 10.21 -8.50
CA GLY A 118 2.92 11.37 -7.69
C GLY A 118 2.68 11.14 -6.20
N PHE A 119 2.95 9.94 -5.70
CA PHE A 119 2.91 9.67 -4.26
C PHE A 119 4.04 10.38 -3.51
N ASP A 120 3.78 10.73 -2.25
CA ASP A 120 4.87 10.97 -1.29
C ASP A 120 5.31 9.59 -0.79
N PHE A 121 6.54 9.18 -1.12
CA PHE A 121 7.07 7.88 -0.74
C PHE A 121 8.59 7.89 -0.57
N GLU A 122 9.11 6.88 0.11
CA GLU A 122 10.53 6.62 0.27
C GLU A 122 10.79 5.13 0.14
N VAL A 123 11.94 4.77 -0.42
CA VAL A 123 12.42 3.39 -0.51
C VAL A 123 13.54 3.20 0.48
N ARG A 124 13.44 2.16 1.32
CA ARG A 124 14.51 1.71 2.20
C ARG A 124 14.62 0.21 2.18
N ASP A 125 15.85 -0.29 2.13
CA ASP A 125 16.14 -1.71 1.92
C ASP A 125 15.29 -2.25 0.75
N ARG A 126 14.34 -3.15 1.02
CA ARG A 126 13.50 -3.81 0.02
C ARG A 126 12.04 -3.33 0.04
N VAL A 127 11.75 -2.20 0.67
CA VAL A 127 10.38 -1.73 0.90
C VAL A 127 10.21 -0.30 0.39
N ALA A 128 9.15 -0.06 -0.38
CA ALA A 128 8.65 1.28 -0.65
C ALA A 128 7.54 1.62 0.35
N ARG A 129 7.70 2.70 1.13
CA ARG A 129 6.66 3.25 2.00
C ARG A 129 6.04 4.47 1.36
N ILE A 130 4.74 4.40 1.11
CA ILE A 130 3.89 5.49 0.64
C ILE A 130 3.21 6.13 1.85
N TRP A 131 3.19 7.45 1.94
CA TRP A 131 2.44 8.16 2.97
C TRP A 131 1.06 8.58 2.49
N GLY A 132 0.03 8.16 3.22
CA GLY A 132 -1.32 8.68 3.06
C GLY A 132 -1.53 10.01 3.78
N TYR A 133 -0.79 10.23 4.88
CA TYR A 133 -0.87 11.43 5.70
C TYR A 133 0.51 11.95 6.15
N LEU A 134 0.57 13.25 6.42
CA LEU A 134 1.66 13.96 7.07
C LEU A 134 1.31 14.32 8.53
N PRO A 135 2.32 14.43 9.43
CA PRO A 135 3.74 14.21 9.17
C PRO A 135 4.08 12.74 8.86
N ARG A 136 5.14 12.52 8.08
CA ARG A 136 5.59 11.17 7.69
C ARG A 136 5.83 10.30 8.91
N ASN A 137 5.17 9.16 8.98
CA ASN A 137 5.33 8.20 10.06
C ASN A 137 6.33 7.10 9.65
N TYR A 138 7.43 7.03 10.39
CA TYR A 138 8.54 6.09 10.19
C TYR A 138 8.47 4.85 11.10
N HIS A 139 7.40 4.70 11.89
CA HIS A 139 7.20 3.54 12.76
C HIS A 139 7.25 2.24 11.95
N ASP A 140 8.09 1.31 12.39
CA ASP A 140 8.27 0.01 11.74
C ASP A 140 8.69 0.09 10.26
N PHE A 141 9.25 1.23 9.82
CA PHE A 141 9.93 1.34 8.53
C PHE A 141 11.40 0.93 8.71
N PRO A 142 12.02 0.21 7.76
CA PRO A 142 13.45 -0.05 7.82
C PRO A 142 14.27 1.23 8.06
N THR A 143 15.38 1.09 8.76
CA THR A 143 16.35 2.18 8.93
C THR A 143 16.97 2.52 7.58
N ALA A 144 17.33 3.80 7.39
CA ALA A 144 18.19 4.15 6.27
C ALA A 144 19.59 3.56 6.54
N ASP A 145 20.21 3.04 5.48
CA ASP A 145 21.63 2.63 5.51
C ASP A 145 22.56 3.84 5.70
#